data_AF-A0A6A1TII6-F1
#
_entry.id   AF-A0A6A1TII6-F1
#
_cell.length_a   1.000
_cell.length_b   1.000
_cell.length_c   1.000
_cell.angle_alpha   90.00
_cell.angle_beta   90.00
_cell.angle_gamma   90.00
#
_symmetry.space_group_name_H-M   'P 1'
#
loop_
_entity.id
_entity.type
_entity.pdbx_description
1 polymer ?
#
loop_
_entity_poly.entity_id
_entity_poly.type
_entity_poly.pdbx_seq_one_letter_code
_entity_poly.pdbx_strand_id
1 'polypeptide(L)'
;MTKAIGAYKSVILGDPVDVAGQDENKIYYGSRAGMQVSVVSRRRLNTPNAVITVEHRREDAVAFCRDYVQNVTDKCVADELAIKLNDRFSGNCKTGRFTTVSNQTYVFFGRNPKGSSAMGNEFVLIDADTNQPLDGSMASGYPVALPQFQALCPARAR
;
A
#
# COMPACT_ATOMS: atom_id res chain seq x y z
N MET A 1 -3.63 12.72 -56.70
CA MET A 1 -4.17 11.45 -56.15
C MET A 1 -3.02 10.61 -55.61
N THR A 2 -2.69 10.67 -54.31
CA THR A 2 -2.00 9.55 -53.63
C THR A 2 -2.23 9.63 -52.11
N LYS A 3 -2.99 8.65 -51.64
CA LYS A 3 -3.20 8.04 -50.32
C LYS A 3 -2.62 8.70 -49.05
N ALA A 4 -3.54 9.05 -48.15
CA ALA A 4 -3.30 9.07 -46.71
C ALA A 4 -3.09 7.63 -46.19
N ILE A 5 -2.05 7.43 -45.38
CA ILE A 5 -1.86 6.22 -44.57
C ILE A 5 -1.88 6.68 -43.11
N GLY A 6 -2.90 6.22 -42.39
CA GLY A 6 -3.14 6.55 -40.98
C GLY A 6 -2.07 5.94 -40.07
N ALA A 7 -1.61 6.75 -39.13
CA ALA A 7 -0.86 6.27 -37.97
C ALA A 7 -1.85 6.00 -36.84
N TYR A 8 -2.23 4.73 -36.65
CA TYR A 8 -2.73 4.27 -35.37
C TYR A 8 -1.58 4.33 -34.37
N LYS A 9 -1.51 5.43 -33.61
CA LYS A 9 -0.64 5.54 -32.45
C LYS A 9 -1.30 4.78 -31.31
N SER A 10 -0.95 3.50 -31.18
CA SER A 10 -1.20 2.72 -29.97
C SER A 10 -0.40 3.36 -28.84
N VAL A 11 -1.03 4.21 -28.05
CA VAL A 11 -0.43 4.73 -26.82
C VAL A 11 -0.54 3.60 -25.79
N ILE A 12 0.51 2.80 -25.68
CA ILE A 12 0.76 2.01 -24.48
C ILE A 12 1.12 3.05 -23.40
N LEU A 13 0.11 3.52 -22.67
CA LEU A 13 0.29 4.17 -21.38
C LEU A 13 0.84 3.09 -20.46
N GLY A 14 2.16 2.95 -20.40
CA GLY A 14 2.80 2.30 -19.27
C GLY A 14 2.57 3.20 -18.05
N ASP A 15 1.97 2.65 -17.00
CA ASP A 15 1.82 3.34 -15.73
C ASP A 15 3.18 3.83 -15.22
N PRO A 16 3.26 5.00 -14.55
CA PRO A 16 4.50 5.52 -14.02
C PRO A 16 5.03 4.58 -12.94
N VAL A 17 6.05 3.79 -13.28
CA VAL A 17 6.83 3.00 -12.32
C VAL A 17 7.95 3.88 -11.81
N ASP A 18 7.90 4.27 -10.53
CA ASP A 18 8.97 5.04 -9.90
C ASP A 18 10.26 4.21 -9.79
N VAL A 19 11.38 4.91 -9.67
CA VAL A 19 12.79 4.43 -9.74
C VAL A 19 13.16 3.32 -8.73
N ALA A 20 12.23 2.93 -7.84
CA ALA A 20 12.34 1.82 -6.90
C ALA A 20 11.58 0.54 -7.33
N GLY A 21 10.96 0.52 -8.50
CA GLY A 21 10.18 -0.63 -8.99
C GLY A 21 8.87 -0.86 -8.23
N GLN A 22 8.44 0.10 -7.40
CA GLN A 22 7.15 0.05 -6.73
C GLN A 22 6.13 0.85 -7.54
N ASP A 23 5.06 0.17 -7.95
CA ASP A 23 3.89 0.83 -8.53
C ASP A 23 3.27 1.72 -7.47
N GLU A 24 3.42 3.03 -7.63
CA GLU A 24 2.86 4.01 -6.68
C GLU A 24 1.36 3.85 -6.55
N ASN A 25 0.66 3.28 -7.54
CA ASN A 25 -0.78 3.03 -7.51
C ASN A 25 -1.16 1.73 -6.82
N LYS A 26 -0.23 1.03 -6.16
CA LYS A 26 -0.49 -0.12 -5.32
C LYS A 26 -0.22 0.18 -3.85
N ILE A 27 -1.08 -0.34 -3.00
CA ILE A 27 -0.91 -0.35 -1.55
C ILE A 27 -0.96 -1.78 -1.07
N TYR A 28 0.07 -2.22 -0.37
CA TYR A 28 0.10 -3.56 0.22
C TYR A 28 -0.72 -3.58 1.52
N TYR A 29 -1.62 -4.55 1.65
CA TYR A 29 -2.38 -4.80 2.88
C TYR A 29 -1.83 -5.99 3.68
N GLY A 30 -0.85 -6.71 3.13
CA GLY A 30 -0.21 -7.86 3.75
C GLY A 30 1.21 -8.10 3.25
N SER A 31 1.91 -9.05 3.87
CA SER A 31 3.33 -9.33 3.64
C SER A 31 3.62 -10.35 2.55
N ARG A 32 2.59 -10.99 1.99
CA ARG A 32 2.74 -12.02 0.96
C ARG A 32 2.68 -11.39 -0.43
N ALA A 33 3.33 -12.04 -1.40
CA ALA A 33 3.34 -11.57 -2.78
C ALA A 33 1.91 -11.41 -3.31
N GLY A 34 1.65 -10.29 -3.99
CA GLY A 34 0.33 -9.96 -4.53
C GLY A 34 -0.72 -9.53 -3.50
N MET A 35 -0.41 -9.44 -2.20
CA MET A 35 -1.32 -8.85 -1.20
C MET A 35 -1.40 -7.33 -1.32
N GLN A 36 -2.01 -6.86 -2.40
CA GLN A 36 -2.07 -5.45 -2.78
C GLN A 36 -3.48 -5.03 -3.16
N VAL A 37 -3.74 -3.72 -3.09
CA VAL A 37 -4.94 -3.08 -3.61
C VAL A 37 -4.56 -1.91 -4.48
N SER A 38 -5.46 -1.55 -5.40
CA SER A 38 -5.27 -0.44 -6.34
C SER A 38 -5.73 0.88 -5.73
N VAL A 39 -4.93 1.94 -5.88
CA VAL A 39 -5.30 3.28 -5.43
C VAL A 39 -6.30 3.89 -6.40
N VAL A 40 -7.44 4.32 -5.86
CA VAL A 40 -8.51 5.01 -6.60
C VAL A 40 -8.32 6.52 -6.50
N SER A 41 -8.00 7.04 -5.31
CA SER A 41 -7.77 8.47 -5.14
C SER A 41 -6.94 8.79 -3.90
N ARG A 42 -6.27 9.94 -3.94
CA ARG A 42 -5.49 10.51 -2.82
C ARG A 42 -6.07 11.86 -2.47
N ARG A 43 -6.33 12.12 -1.20
CA ARG A 43 -6.92 13.39 -0.73
C ARG A 43 -6.23 13.88 0.53
N ARG A 44 -5.95 15.19 0.56
CA ARG A 44 -5.45 15.91 1.74
C ARG A 44 -4.20 15.26 2.37
N LEU A 45 -3.30 14.73 1.55
CA LEU A 45 -2.03 14.15 2.01
C LEU A 45 -1.24 15.16 2.84
N ASN A 46 -0.45 14.68 3.80
CA ASN A 46 0.31 15.51 4.73
C ASN A 46 -0.54 16.43 5.64
N THR A 47 -1.84 16.17 5.77
CA THR A 47 -2.72 16.96 6.66
C THR A 47 -3.29 16.10 7.79
N PRO A 48 -3.99 16.69 8.78
CA PRO A 48 -4.71 15.94 9.81
C PRO A 48 -5.85 15.04 9.29
N ASN A 49 -6.25 15.19 8.02
CA ASN A 49 -7.37 14.47 7.40
C ASN A 49 -6.93 13.78 6.12
N ALA A 50 -5.71 13.23 6.10
CA ALA A 50 -5.19 12.50 4.94
C ALA A 50 -6.02 11.23 4.72
N VAL A 51 -6.42 10.98 3.48
CA VAL A 51 -7.21 9.81 3.10
C VAL A 51 -6.74 9.31 1.73
N ILE A 52 -6.61 8.00 1.60
CA ILE A 52 -6.42 7.33 0.32
C ILE A 52 -7.55 6.31 0.17
N THR A 53 -8.26 6.39 -0.95
CA THR A 53 -9.30 5.42 -1.35
C THR A 53 -8.64 4.35 -2.20
N VAL A 54 -8.98 3.10 -1.94
CA VAL A 54 -8.45 1.91 -2.60
C VAL A 54 -9.58 1.00 -3.04
N GLU A 55 -9.26 0.11 -3.97
CA GLU A 55 -10.17 -0.91 -4.47
C GLU A 55 -9.41 -2.23 -4.59
N HIS A 56 -9.99 -3.30 -4.07
CA HIS A 56 -9.47 -4.65 -4.27
C HIS A 56 -10.00 -5.19 -5.60
N ARG A 57 -9.21 -5.03 -6.66
CA ARG A 57 -9.64 -5.38 -8.02
C ARG A 57 -9.33 -6.83 -8.35
N ARG A 58 -9.99 -7.35 -9.40
CA ARG A 58 -9.73 -8.71 -9.89
C ARG A 58 -8.26 -8.90 -10.27
N GLU A 59 -7.60 -7.91 -10.87
CA GLU A 59 -6.17 -8.00 -11.20
C GLU A 59 -5.28 -8.17 -9.96
N ASP A 60 -5.65 -7.55 -8.84
CA ASP A 60 -4.90 -7.63 -7.58
C ASP A 60 -5.04 -9.04 -6.97
N ALA A 61 -6.26 -9.57 -6.94
CA ALA A 61 -6.51 -10.94 -6.49
C ALA A 61 -5.84 -11.99 -7.38
N VAL A 62 -5.80 -11.78 -8.70
CA VAL A 62 -5.05 -12.64 -9.62
C VAL A 62 -3.55 -12.59 -9.33
N ALA A 63 -2.99 -11.42 -9.01
CA ALA A 63 -1.58 -11.30 -8.63
C ALA A 63 -1.27 -12.13 -7.38
N PHE A 64 -2.10 -12.06 -6.34
CA PHE A 64 -1.95 -12.92 -5.16
C PHE A 64 -2.01 -14.42 -5.50
N CYS A 65 -3.02 -14.83 -6.26
CA CYS A 65 -3.19 -16.23 -6.66
C CYS A 65 -2.03 -16.77 -7.50
N ARG A 66 -1.44 -15.92 -8.34
CA ARG A 66 -0.30 -16.27 -9.19
C ARG A 66 1.01 -16.28 -8.40
N ASP A 67 1.27 -15.23 -7.62
CA ASP A 67 2.61 -14.98 -7.06
C ASP A 67 2.81 -15.62 -5.69
N TYR A 68 1.73 -15.79 -4.92
CA TYR A 68 1.77 -16.44 -3.62
C TYR A 68 1.21 -17.86 -3.64
N VAL A 69 -0.02 -18.04 -4.11
CA VAL A 69 -0.66 -19.37 -4.14
C VAL A 69 -0.08 -20.25 -5.25
N GLN A 70 0.51 -19.64 -6.29
CA GLN A 70 1.05 -20.31 -7.47
C GLN A 70 0.00 -21.14 -8.24
N ASN A 71 -1.27 -20.77 -8.11
CA ASN A 71 -2.38 -21.44 -8.78
C ASN A 71 -3.54 -20.46 -8.98
N VAL A 72 -3.75 -20.06 -10.24
CA VAL A 72 -4.83 -19.13 -10.61
C VAL A 72 -6.07 -19.93 -10.94
N THR A 73 -7.04 -19.91 -10.03
CA THR A 73 -8.38 -20.49 -10.21
C THR A 73 -9.44 -19.44 -9.90
N ASP A 74 -10.64 -19.57 -10.47
CA ASP A 74 -11.76 -18.67 -10.13
C ASP A 74 -12.09 -18.72 -8.64
N LYS A 75 -11.94 -19.88 -8.00
CA LYS A 75 -12.10 -20.01 -6.55
C LYS A 75 -11.06 -19.17 -5.79
N CYS A 76 -9.79 -19.26 -6.15
CA CYS A 76 -8.75 -18.48 -5.49
C CYS A 76 -9.02 -16.98 -5.61
N VAL A 77 -9.36 -16.52 -6.82
CA VAL A 77 -9.65 -15.11 -7.07
C VAL A 77 -10.88 -14.64 -6.29
N ALA A 78 -11.94 -15.44 -6.24
CA ALA A 78 -13.14 -15.13 -5.48
C ALA A 78 -12.90 -15.10 -3.96
N ASP A 79 -12.15 -16.08 -3.43
CA ASP A 79 -11.80 -16.15 -2.00
C ASP A 79 -10.96 -14.94 -1.60
N GLU A 80 -10.01 -14.54 -2.45
CA GLU A 80 -9.15 -13.38 -2.23
C GLU A 80 -9.94 -12.07 -2.28
N LEU A 81 -10.80 -11.88 -3.29
CA LEU A 81 -11.69 -10.70 -3.37
C LEU A 81 -12.68 -10.61 -2.20
N ALA A 82 -12.98 -11.73 -1.53
CA ALA A 82 -13.86 -11.77 -0.36
C ALA A 82 -13.19 -11.35 0.95
N ILE A 83 -11.87 -11.10 0.96
CA ILE A 83 -11.18 -10.59 2.15
C ILE A 83 -11.74 -9.23 2.55
N LYS A 84 -12.01 -9.08 3.84
CA LYS A 84 -12.53 -7.84 4.41
C LYS A 84 -11.43 -6.79 4.50
N LEU A 85 -11.43 -5.88 3.54
CA LEU A 85 -10.57 -4.69 3.50
C LEU A 85 -11.45 -3.44 3.48
N ASN A 86 -10.96 -2.36 4.08
CA ASN A 86 -11.59 -1.06 3.95
C ASN A 86 -11.36 -0.50 2.55
N ASP A 87 -12.37 0.18 1.99
CA ASP A 87 -12.29 0.93 0.72
C ASP A 87 -11.39 2.17 0.82
N ARG A 88 -10.92 2.49 2.02
CA ARG A 88 -10.08 3.65 2.32
C ARG A 88 -9.25 3.40 3.56
N PHE A 89 -8.15 4.11 3.63
CA PHE A 89 -7.34 4.23 4.83
C PHE A 89 -7.00 5.70 5.05
N SER A 90 -6.80 6.09 6.30
CA SER A 90 -6.74 7.49 6.67
C SER A 90 -5.76 7.75 7.80
N GLY A 91 -5.31 8.99 7.92
CA GLY A 91 -4.40 9.37 8.97
C GLY A 91 -4.41 10.85 9.28
N ASN A 92 -3.99 11.14 10.49
CA ASN A 92 -3.70 12.48 10.96
C ASN A 92 -2.19 12.69 10.95
N CYS A 93 -1.68 13.34 9.91
CA CYS A 93 -0.25 13.56 9.77
C CYS A 93 0.33 14.48 10.85
N LYS A 94 -0.50 15.28 11.56
CA LYS A 94 -0.03 16.08 12.69
C LYS A 94 0.26 15.22 13.92
N THR A 95 -0.62 14.30 14.26
CA THR A 95 -0.45 13.42 15.44
C THR A 95 0.33 12.15 15.12
N GLY A 96 0.42 11.75 13.85
CA GLY A 96 1.00 10.48 13.42
C GLY A 96 0.06 9.29 13.55
N ARG A 97 -1.18 9.48 14.03
CA ARG A 97 -2.17 8.40 14.13
C ARG A 97 -2.77 8.08 12.77
N PHE A 98 -2.88 6.81 12.42
CA PHE A 98 -3.48 6.39 11.15
C PHE A 98 -4.13 5.01 11.27
N THR A 99 -5.13 4.77 10.44
CA THR A 99 -5.83 3.48 10.29
C THR A 99 -5.52 2.94 8.91
N THR A 100 -5.15 1.66 8.85
CA THR A 100 -4.72 0.94 7.64
C THR A 100 -5.89 0.41 6.83
N VAL A 101 -5.60 -0.10 5.63
CA VAL A 101 -6.56 -0.82 4.76
C VAL A 101 -7.19 -2.02 5.49
N SER A 102 -6.44 -2.70 6.34
CA SER A 102 -6.89 -3.85 7.14
C SER A 102 -7.60 -3.45 8.46
N ASN A 103 -7.97 -2.18 8.60
CA ASN A 103 -8.66 -1.61 9.76
C ASN A 103 -7.86 -1.61 11.08
N GLN A 104 -6.55 -1.87 11.05
CA GLN A 104 -5.69 -1.72 12.22
C GLN A 104 -5.25 -0.27 12.39
N THR A 105 -5.13 0.18 13.64
CA THR A 105 -4.75 1.56 13.96
C THR A 105 -3.37 1.62 14.61
N TYR A 106 -2.54 2.51 14.12
CA TYR A 106 -1.17 2.73 14.59
C TYR A 106 -0.89 4.20 14.86
N VAL A 107 0.19 4.45 15.58
CA VAL A 107 0.75 5.79 15.81
C VAL A 107 2.21 5.81 15.39
N PHE A 108 2.54 6.68 14.45
CA PHE A 108 3.91 6.97 14.02
C PHE A 108 4.55 8.03 14.92
N PHE A 109 5.68 7.67 15.54
CA PHE A 109 6.42 8.55 16.46
C PHE A 109 7.64 9.22 15.83
N GLY A 110 8.08 8.79 14.65
CA GLY A 110 9.29 9.33 13.99
C GLY A 110 10.41 8.30 13.89
N ARG A 111 11.61 8.78 13.56
CA ARG A 111 12.80 7.92 13.41
C ARG A 111 13.14 7.28 14.75
N ASN A 112 13.49 6.01 14.71
CA ASN A 112 14.04 5.24 15.81
C ASN A 112 15.54 5.55 15.91
N PRO A 113 16.03 6.22 16.97
CA PRO A 113 17.45 6.56 17.11
C PRO A 113 18.36 5.34 17.21
N LYS A 114 17.80 4.18 17.59
CA LYS A 114 18.49 2.89 17.68
C LYS A 114 18.13 1.96 16.53
N GLY A 115 17.27 2.41 15.62
CA GLY A 115 16.82 1.63 14.48
C GLY A 115 17.84 1.62 13.36
N SER A 116 17.74 0.63 12.49
CA SER A 116 18.47 0.64 11.23
C SER A 116 17.56 0.16 10.11
N SER A 117 17.74 0.72 8.92
CA SER A 117 17.01 0.29 7.72
C SER A 117 17.32 -1.19 7.40
N ALA A 118 18.54 -1.67 7.73
CA ALA A 118 18.92 -3.07 7.59
C ALA A 118 18.13 -4.02 8.50
N MET A 119 17.71 -3.55 9.68
CA MET A 119 16.88 -4.31 10.63
C MET A 119 15.38 -4.04 10.46
N GLY A 120 14.98 -3.22 9.48
CA GLY A 120 13.57 -2.94 9.20
C GLY A 120 12.85 -2.17 10.30
N ASN A 121 13.56 -1.45 11.17
CA ASN A 121 12.97 -0.75 12.33
C ASN A 121 13.39 0.73 12.41
N GLU A 122 13.61 1.36 11.26
CA GLU A 122 14.08 2.75 11.13
C GLU A 122 13.15 3.79 11.76
N PHE A 123 11.84 3.51 11.79
CA PHE A 123 10.82 4.34 12.41
C PHE A 123 10.13 3.61 13.57
N VAL A 124 9.65 4.37 14.55
CA VAL A 124 8.84 3.84 15.65
C VAL A 124 7.36 3.91 15.27
N LEU A 125 6.74 2.74 15.15
CA LEU A 125 5.29 2.58 15.02
C LEU A 125 4.77 1.85 16.26
N ILE A 126 3.71 2.36 16.85
CA ILE A 126 3.03 1.74 18.00
C ILE A 126 1.64 1.29 17.57
N ASP A 127 1.31 0.04 17.85
CA ASP A 127 -0.06 -0.47 17.74
C ASP A 127 -0.94 0.21 18.79
N ALA A 128 -2.01 0.86 18.34
CA ALA A 128 -2.81 1.72 19.21
C ALA A 128 -3.66 0.94 20.22
N ASP A 129 -3.93 -0.34 19.98
CA ASP A 129 -4.79 -1.18 20.83
C ASP A 129 -3.96 -1.85 21.94
N THR A 130 -2.75 -2.29 21.60
CA THR A 130 -1.83 -2.97 22.54
C THR A 130 -0.81 -2.03 23.19
N ASN A 131 -0.63 -0.84 22.63
CA ASN A 131 0.40 0.14 22.99
C ASN A 131 1.83 -0.45 22.91
N GLN A 132 2.03 -1.47 22.07
CA GLN A 132 3.32 -2.10 21.85
C GLN A 132 3.99 -1.54 20.58
N PRO A 133 5.31 -1.28 20.63
CA PRO A 133 6.05 -0.95 19.43
C PRO A 133 6.11 -2.16 18.50
N LEU A 134 5.95 -1.92 17.21
CA LEU A 134 6.24 -2.91 16.19
C LEU A 134 7.77 -3.12 16.14
N ASP A 135 8.19 -4.37 16.19
CA ASP A 135 9.61 -4.77 16.28
C ASP A 135 10.38 -4.70 14.94
N GLY A 136 9.73 -4.31 13.86
CA GLY A 136 10.31 -4.25 12.51
C GLY A 136 10.22 -5.58 11.73
N SER A 137 9.79 -6.67 12.36
CA SER A 137 9.65 -7.97 11.71
C SER A 137 8.49 -8.01 10.71
N MET A 138 8.53 -8.96 9.78
CA MET A 138 7.39 -9.24 8.88
C MET A 138 6.13 -9.65 9.64
N ALA A 139 6.30 -10.26 10.82
CA ALA A 139 5.20 -10.75 11.65
C ALA A 139 4.49 -9.63 12.42
N SER A 140 5.18 -8.54 12.74
CA SER A 140 4.59 -7.41 13.47
C SER A 140 3.72 -6.51 12.59
N GLY A 141 3.70 -6.72 11.27
CA GLY A 141 2.95 -5.87 10.34
C GLY A 141 3.65 -4.55 10.02
N TYR A 142 4.84 -4.30 10.59
CA TYR A 142 5.68 -3.14 10.29
C TYR A 142 5.88 -2.86 8.79
N PRO A 143 6.28 -3.84 7.95
CA PRO A 143 6.55 -3.60 6.53
C PRO A 143 5.27 -3.29 5.73
N VAL A 144 4.10 -3.42 6.33
CA VAL A 144 2.81 -3.09 5.72
C VAL A 144 2.32 -1.73 6.25
N ALA A 145 2.42 -1.51 7.56
CA ALA A 145 1.94 -0.31 8.23
C ALA A 145 2.76 0.93 7.85
N LEU A 146 4.10 0.82 7.80
CA LEU A 146 4.96 1.97 7.50
C LEU A 146 4.73 2.53 6.08
N PRO A 147 4.72 1.72 4.99
CA PRO A 147 4.44 2.23 3.65
C PRO A 147 3.06 2.90 3.52
N GLN A 148 2.04 2.38 4.21
CA GLN A 148 0.72 3.03 4.24
C GLN A 148 0.77 4.41 4.92
N PHE A 149 1.51 4.53 6.03
CA PHE A 149 1.73 5.85 6.64
C PHE A 149 2.51 6.78 5.72
N GLN A 150 3.55 6.29 5.06
CA GLN A 150 4.34 7.06 4.09
C GLN A 150 3.48 7.55 2.92
N ALA A 151 2.52 6.74 2.46
CA ALA A 151 1.57 7.15 1.42
C ALA A 151 0.64 8.29 1.89
N LEU A 152 0.18 8.26 3.14
CA LEU A 152 -0.67 9.31 3.73
C LEU A 152 0.11 10.60 4.04
N CYS A 153 1.32 10.45 4.57
CA CYS A 153 2.13 11.51 5.17
C CYS A 153 3.58 11.52 4.65
N PRO A 154 3.80 11.61 3.32
CA PRO A 154 5.14 11.49 2.73
C PRO A 154 6.15 12.54 3.21
N ALA A 155 5.73 13.67 3.77
CA ALA A 155 6.63 14.67 4.33
C ALA A 155 7.24 14.27 5.69
N ARG A 156 6.69 13.25 6.37
CA ARG A 156 7.11 12.87 7.74
C ARG A 156 7.99 11.62 7.82
N ALA A 157 7.98 10.80 6.78
CA ALA A 157 8.61 9.49 6.78
C ALA A 157 9.36 9.24 5.46
N ARG A 158 10.17 10.22 5.04
CA ARG A 158 11.13 10.10 3.95
C ARG A 158 12.46 9.55 4.44
#